data_AF-A0A4E0QS15-F1
#
_entry.id   AF-A0A4E0QS15-F1
#
_cell.length_a   1.000
_cell.length_b   1.000
_cell.length_c   1.000
_cell.angle_alpha   90.00
_cell.angle_beta   90.00
_cell.angle_gamma   90.00
#
_symmetry.space_group_name_H-M   'P 1'
#
loop_
_entity.id
_entity.type
_entity.pdbx_description
1 polymer ?
#
loop_
_entity_poly.entity_id
_entity_poly.type
_entity_poly.pdbx_seq_one_letter_code
_entity_poly.pdbx_strand_id
1 'polypeptide(L)'
;MSPELTLKFRTPHKLSVHFEGRDSNEFNFKSPLSKADQKDIQWYLEIYATSYTTDVDDQQADKIVAKLPQWGQALFKAAFKTPTAIRLYEDFRKAGGHLLNISAKHPLILSLPWELLYSPENTFLCHQAPTISIGRRLGMADTLIQPFVAKPKQGLRVLFVVSRPTDAGFIDPRADAKAVLKALDEETWGRFELEFLRPPTLENLTKRLERRAKYRKWPPIDIIHFDGHGVFQTLNQEASHAKPIAGVKSDIIEAGVKRQMGALQTDLADVLTDMGDYDEAETAYQAALTIATEQDDGRQLGTLVQEGGNFHTTL
;
A
#
# COMPACT_ATOMS: atom_id res chain seq x y z
N MET A 1 18.20 8.13 -20.68
CA MET A 1 16.90 7.76 -20.08
C MET A 1 16.76 6.25 -20.21
N SER A 2 16.22 5.59 -19.19
CA SER A 2 15.90 4.18 -19.25
C SER A 2 14.87 3.89 -20.35
N PRO A 3 15.02 2.81 -21.16
CA PRO A 3 14.02 2.45 -22.15
C PRO A 3 12.71 2.08 -21.45
N GLU A 4 11.63 2.76 -21.84
CA GLU A 4 10.28 2.61 -21.30
C GLU A 4 9.30 2.29 -22.43
N LEU A 5 8.51 1.24 -22.25
CA LEU A 5 7.38 0.91 -23.12
C LEU A 5 6.09 1.45 -22.48
N THR A 6 5.27 2.19 -23.23
CA THR A 6 4.00 2.72 -22.71
C THR A 6 2.82 2.09 -23.44
N LEU A 7 1.89 1.47 -22.71
CA LEU A 7 0.55 1.11 -23.18
C LEU A 7 -0.39 2.31 -22.94
N LYS A 8 -0.77 3.01 -23.99
CA LYS A 8 -1.59 4.22 -23.93
C LYS A 8 -3.04 3.91 -24.25
N PHE A 9 -3.93 4.12 -23.28
CA PHE A 9 -5.36 3.94 -23.42
C PHE A 9 -6.07 5.28 -23.54
N ARG A 10 -6.60 5.57 -24.75
CA ARG A 10 -7.46 6.74 -24.97
C ARG A 10 -8.84 6.53 -24.36
N THR A 11 -9.37 5.32 -24.53
CA THR A 11 -10.61 4.83 -23.91
C THR A 11 -10.37 3.41 -23.42
N PRO A 12 -11.29 2.80 -22.65
CA PRO A 12 -11.17 1.40 -22.24
C PRO A 12 -11.09 0.38 -23.38
N HIS A 13 -11.37 0.80 -24.61
CA HIS A 13 -11.41 -0.08 -25.78
C HIS A 13 -10.40 0.30 -26.86
N LYS A 14 -9.58 1.32 -26.61
CA LYS A 14 -8.66 1.89 -27.59
C LYS A 14 -7.27 2.01 -27.00
N LEU A 15 -6.35 1.20 -27.51
CA LEU A 15 -4.97 1.07 -27.06
C LEU A 15 -4.01 1.43 -28.20
N SER A 16 -2.94 2.16 -27.88
CA SER A 16 -1.71 2.18 -28.68
C SER A 16 -0.50 1.82 -27.83
N VAL A 17 0.52 1.25 -28.46
CA VAL A 17 1.80 0.91 -27.83
C VAL A 17 2.84 1.90 -28.31
N HIS A 18 3.57 2.51 -27.38
CA HIS A 18 4.57 3.53 -27.67
C HIS A 18 5.94 3.15 -27.12
N PHE A 19 6.97 3.24 -27.97
CA PHE A 19 8.37 3.02 -27.59
C PHE A 19 9.29 3.90 -28.44
N GLU A 20 10.17 4.68 -27.80
CA GLU A 20 11.18 5.52 -28.46
C GLU A 20 10.62 6.39 -29.62
N GLY A 21 9.53 7.12 -29.37
CA GLY A 21 8.93 8.00 -30.37
C GLY A 21 8.09 7.28 -31.45
N ARG A 22 8.10 5.95 -31.48
CA ARG A 22 7.27 5.14 -32.39
C ARG A 22 5.96 4.73 -31.72
N ASP A 23 4.90 4.63 -32.51
CA ASP A 23 3.56 4.23 -32.04
C ASP A 23 2.97 3.13 -32.94
N SER A 24 2.23 2.21 -32.34
CA SER A 24 1.58 1.10 -33.07
C SER A 24 0.36 1.50 -33.91
N ASN A 25 -0.02 2.78 -33.88
CA ASN A 25 -1.38 3.27 -34.10
C ASN A 25 -2.39 2.70 -33.10
N GLU A 26 -3.54 3.38 -32.98
CA GLU A 26 -4.62 2.94 -32.10
C GLU A 26 -5.31 1.69 -32.66
N PHE A 27 -5.53 0.70 -31.80
CA PHE A 27 -6.29 -0.51 -32.12
C PHE A 27 -7.28 -0.88 -31.01
N ASN A 28 -8.22 -1.77 -31.36
CA ASN A 28 -9.26 -2.20 -30.44
C ASN A 28 -8.69 -3.12 -29.36
N PHE A 29 -8.88 -2.74 -28.11
CA PHE A 29 -8.59 -3.53 -26.92
C PHE A 29 -9.90 -4.04 -26.29
N LYS A 30 -9.88 -5.28 -25.82
CA LYS A 30 -10.94 -5.85 -24.99
C LYS A 30 -10.25 -6.60 -23.86
N SER A 31 -10.61 -6.30 -22.61
CA SER A 31 -10.14 -7.06 -21.46
C SER A 31 -10.45 -8.55 -21.69
N PRO A 32 -9.44 -9.43 -21.62
CA PRO A 32 -9.67 -10.87 -21.73
C PRO A 32 -10.21 -11.46 -20.43
N LEU A 33 -10.12 -10.72 -19.31
CA LEU A 33 -10.62 -11.14 -18.01
C LEU A 33 -12.08 -10.79 -17.87
N SER A 34 -12.88 -11.78 -17.50
CA SER A 34 -14.27 -11.62 -17.10
C SER A 34 -14.39 -11.08 -15.67
N LYS A 35 -15.60 -10.71 -15.26
CA LYS A 35 -15.89 -10.35 -13.86
C LYS A 35 -15.67 -11.52 -12.89
N ALA A 36 -15.88 -12.75 -13.34
CA ALA A 36 -15.63 -13.94 -12.52
C ALA A 36 -14.13 -14.13 -12.30
N ASP A 37 -13.32 -14.00 -13.36
CA ASP A 37 -11.86 -14.08 -13.25
C ASP A 37 -11.31 -13.02 -12.28
N GLN A 38 -11.82 -11.79 -12.35
CA GLN A 38 -11.41 -10.73 -11.42
C GLN A 38 -11.78 -11.03 -9.97
N LYS A 39 -12.93 -11.67 -9.73
CA LYS A 39 -13.32 -12.12 -8.38
C LYS A 39 -12.45 -13.26 -7.87
N ASP A 40 -12.09 -14.21 -8.75
CA ASP A 40 -11.16 -15.29 -8.41
C ASP A 40 -9.81 -14.70 -7.96
N ILE A 41 -9.25 -13.77 -8.76
CA ILE A 41 -7.98 -13.08 -8.43
C ILE A 41 -8.10 -12.31 -7.11
N GLN A 42 -9.18 -11.56 -6.94
CA GLN A 42 -9.43 -10.81 -5.71
C GLN A 42 -9.49 -11.74 -4.49
N TRP A 43 -10.26 -12.82 -4.57
CA TRP A 43 -10.37 -13.79 -3.48
C TRP A 43 -9.00 -14.40 -3.15
N TYR A 44 -8.20 -14.76 -4.16
CA TYR A 44 -6.87 -15.34 -3.94
C TYR A 44 -5.91 -14.37 -3.24
N LEU A 45 -5.92 -13.08 -3.63
CA LEU A 45 -5.00 -12.09 -3.07
C LEU A 45 -5.47 -11.48 -1.74
N GLU A 46 -6.78 -11.29 -1.57
CA GLU A 46 -7.32 -10.55 -0.43
C GLU A 46 -7.87 -11.45 0.67
N ILE A 47 -8.34 -12.66 0.33
CA ILE A 47 -8.97 -13.58 1.29
C ILE A 47 -8.02 -14.75 1.58
N TYR A 48 -7.59 -15.48 0.55
CA TYR A 48 -6.72 -16.64 0.74
C TYR A 48 -5.36 -16.24 1.33
N ALA A 49 -4.70 -15.22 0.78
CA ALA A 49 -3.38 -14.79 1.26
C ALA A 49 -3.38 -14.14 2.66
N THR A 50 -4.54 -13.77 3.21
CA THR A 50 -4.66 -13.08 4.50
C THR A 50 -5.28 -13.94 5.61
N SER A 51 -5.81 -15.12 5.28
CA SER A 51 -6.46 -16.01 6.24
C SER A 51 -5.43 -16.86 6.98
N TYR A 52 -4.99 -16.39 8.15
CA TYR A 52 -3.97 -17.07 8.97
C TYR A 52 -4.53 -18.11 9.96
N THR A 53 -5.86 -18.26 10.07
CA THR A 53 -6.47 -19.07 11.13
C THR A 53 -7.70 -19.85 10.62
N THR A 54 -7.46 -21.03 10.04
CA THR A 54 -8.41 -22.15 9.76
C THR A 54 -9.55 -21.94 8.74
N ASP A 55 -9.87 -23.01 8.00
CA ASP A 55 -10.77 -23.13 6.83
C ASP A 55 -10.29 -22.42 5.54
N VAL A 56 -9.01 -22.55 5.23
CA VAL A 56 -8.44 -22.08 3.95
C VAL A 56 -8.75 -23.11 2.84
N ASP A 57 -9.39 -22.67 1.75
CA ASP A 57 -9.70 -23.53 0.59
C ASP A 57 -8.50 -23.61 -0.37
N ASP A 58 -7.50 -24.42 0.00
CA ASP A 58 -6.29 -24.65 -0.80
C ASP A 58 -6.62 -25.21 -2.20
N GLN A 59 -7.69 -26.00 -2.34
CA GLN A 59 -8.09 -26.55 -3.63
C GLN A 59 -8.61 -25.46 -4.58
N GLN A 60 -9.34 -24.48 -4.07
CA GLN A 60 -9.74 -23.31 -4.84
C GLN A 60 -8.52 -22.47 -5.21
N ALA A 61 -7.58 -22.28 -4.28
CA ALA A 61 -6.35 -21.54 -4.53
C ALA A 61 -5.50 -22.18 -5.65
N ASP A 62 -5.27 -23.49 -5.61
CA ASP A 62 -4.54 -24.23 -6.65
C ASP A 62 -5.18 -24.07 -8.04
N LYS A 63 -6.52 -24.14 -8.10
CA LYS A 63 -7.27 -23.91 -9.34
C LYS A 63 -7.06 -22.49 -9.88
N ILE A 64 -6.97 -21.50 -9.00
CA ILE A 64 -6.74 -20.10 -9.39
C ILE A 64 -5.30 -19.90 -9.85
N VAL A 65 -4.32 -20.44 -9.11
CA VAL A 65 -2.89 -20.39 -9.46
C VAL A 65 -2.66 -20.97 -10.86
N ALA A 66 -3.28 -22.12 -11.16
CA ALA A 66 -3.19 -22.74 -12.48
C ALA A 66 -3.75 -21.87 -13.63
N LYS A 67 -4.67 -20.94 -13.34
CA LYS A 67 -5.23 -20.00 -14.33
C LYS A 67 -4.38 -18.73 -14.50
N LEU A 68 -3.55 -18.35 -13.53
CA LEU A 68 -2.77 -17.10 -13.58
C LEU A 68 -1.95 -16.95 -14.89
N PRO A 69 -1.20 -17.97 -15.37
CA PRO A 69 -0.49 -17.87 -16.64
C PRO A 69 -1.43 -17.72 -17.84
N GLN A 70 -2.58 -18.39 -17.83
CA GLN A 70 -3.55 -18.36 -18.94
C GLN A 70 -4.18 -16.96 -19.08
N TRP A 71 -4.59 -16.38 -17.96
CA TRP A 71 -5.05 -15.00 -17.87
C TRP A 71 -3.98 -14.01 -18.33
N GLY A 72 -2.74 -14.25 -17.90
CA GLY A 72 -1.58 -13.48 -18.29
C GLY A 72 -1.28 -13.50 -19.79
N GLN A 73 -1.32 -14.68 -20.41
CA GLN A 73 -1.13 -14.88 -21.84
C GLN A 73 -2.23 -14.20 -22.64
N ALA A 74 -3.48 -14.31 -22.18
CA ALA A 74 -4.61 -13.66 -22.81
C ALA A 74 -4.47 -12.12 -22.73
N LEU A 75 -4.03 -11.59 -21.59
CA LEU A 75 -3.76 -10.16 -21.39
C LEU A 75 -2.62 -9.67 -22.27
N PHE A 76 -1.53 -10.43 -22.36
CA PHE A 76 -0.41 -10.14 -23.25
C PHE A 76 -0.87 -10.09 -24.72
N LYS A 77 -1.61 -11.09 -25.18
CA LYS A 77 -2.16 -11.15 -26.54
C LYS A 77 -3.13 -10.00 -26.84
N ALA A 78 -3.90 -9.57 -25.84
CA ALA A 78 -4.80 -8.43 -25.99
C ALA A 78 -4.03 -7.10 -26.09
N ALA A 79 -2.96 -6.93 -25.32
CA ALA A 79 -2.11 -5.74 -25.32
C ALA A 79 -1.19 -5.64 -26.55
N PHE A 80 -0.68 -6.78 -27.05
CA PHE A 80 0.24 -6.86 -28.18
C PHE A 80 -0.41 -7.60 -29.36
N LYS A 81 -1.59 -7.11 -29.77
CA LYS A 81 -2.42 -7.77 -30.79
C LYS A 81 -1.93 -7.55 -32.23
N THR A 82 -1.29 -6.41 -32.50
CA THR A 82 -0.87 -6.03 -33.85
C THR A 82 0.60 -6.36 -34.08
N PRO A 83 1.03 -6.65 -35.34
CA PRO A 83 2.44 -6.88 -35.64
C PRO A 83 3.35 -5.73 -35.19
N THR A 84 2.88 -4.48 -35.34
CA THR A 84 3.63 -3.30 -34.88
C THR A 84 3.76 -3.27 -33.36
N ALA A 85 2.71 -3.56 -32.60
CA ALA A 85 2.76 -3.61 -31.14
C ALA A 85 3.74 -4.69 -30.64
N ILE A 86 3.70 -5.88 -31.23
CA ILE A 86 4.64 -6.97 -30.92
C ILE A 86 6.08 -6.52 -31.19
N ARG A 87 6.34 -5.94 -32.36
CA ARG A 87 7.67 -5.45 -32.73
C ARG A 87 8.19 -4.38 -31.76
N LEU A 88 7.33 -3.44 -31.32
CA LEU A 88 7.72 -2.42 -30.34
C LEU A 88 8.07 -3.04 -28.98
N TYR A 89 7.35 -4.07 -28.55
CA TYR A 89 7.69 -4.82 -27.33
C TYR A 89 9.02 -5.58 -27.46
N GLU A 90 9.26 -6.23 -28.60
CA GLU A 90 10.53 -6.92 -28.86
C GLU A 90 11.71 -5.94 -28.89
N ASP A 91 11.54 -4.79 -29.54
CA ASP A 91 12.56 -3.74 -29.59
C ASP A 91 12.84 -3.18 -28.18
N PHE A 92 11.80 -2.95 -27.38
CA PHE A 92 11.92 -2.56 -25.96
C PHE A 92 12.75 -3.58 -25.16
N ARG A 93 12.50 -4.87 -25.37
CA ARG A 93 13.28 -5.93 -24.71
C ARG A 93 14.74 -5.96 -25.16
N LYS A 94 14.99 -5.84 -26.46
CA LYS A 94 16.36 -5.79 -27.01
C LYS A 94 17.15 -4.59 -26.49
N ALA A 95 16.47 -3.47 -26.22
CA ALA A 95 17.06 -2.28 -25.63
C ALA A 95 17.36 -2.42 -24.12
N GLY A 96 17.05 -3.55 -23.48
CA GLY A 96 17.21 -3.71 -22.02
C GLY A 96 16.16 -2.96 -21.20
N GLY A 97 14.95 -2.83 -21.75
CA GLY A 97 13.81 -2.20 -21.10
C GLY A 97 13.41 -2.88 -19.79
N HIS A 98 13.11 -2.08 -18.78
CA HIS A 98 12.75 -2.54 -17.43
C HIS A 98 11.49 -1.86 -16.87
N LEU A 99 10.85 -0.97 -17.63
CA LEU A 99 9.63 -0.28 -17.21
C LEU A 99 8.57 -0.36 -18.30
N LEU A 100 7.44 -0.97 -17.96
CA LEU A 100 6.22 -0.98 -18.75
C LEU A 100 5.18 -0.09 -18.05
N ASN A 101 4.84 1.04 -18.67
CA ASN A 101 3.88 1.98 -18.13
C ASN A 101 2.49 1.82 -18.75
N ILE A 102 1.48 1.70 -17.91
CA ILE A 102 0.07 1.74 -18.29
C ILE A 102 -0.43 3.17 -18.13
N SER A 103 -0.68 3.85 -19.23
CA SER A 103 -1.21 5.22 -19.24
C SER A 103 -2.69 5.21 -19.58
N ALA A 104 -3.55 5.49 -18.62
CA ALA A 104 -5.01 5.49 -18.81
C ALA A 104 -5.69 6.50 -17.89
N LYS A 105 -6.84 7.02 -18.32
CA LYS A 105 -7.73 7.81 -17.44
C LYS A 105 -8.78 6.96 -16.72
N HIS A 106 -9.02 5.75 -17.22
CA HIS A 106 -10.18 4.96 -16.81
C HIS A 106 -9.81 3.87 -15.80
N PRO A 107 -10.51 3.77 -14.65
CA PRO A 107 -10.19 2.80 -13.60
C PRO A 107 -10.26 1.35 -14.10
N LEU A 108 -11.25 1.00 -14.94
CA LEU A 108 -11.35 -0.34 -15.55
C LEU A 108 -10.10 -0.83 -16.28
N ILE A 109 -9.20 0.07 -16.70
CA ILE A 109 -7.93 -0.30 -17.32
C ILE A 109 -6.83 -0.35 -16.26
N LEU A 110 -6.75 0.67 -15.39
CA LEU A 110 -5.73 0.72 -14.34
C LEU A 110 -5.87 -0.43 -13.33
N SER A 111 -7.10 -0.91 -13.09
CA SER A 111 -7.41 -2.01 -12.18
C SER A 111 -7.15 -3.40 -12.77
N LEU A 112 -6.77 -3.51 -14.04
CA LEU A 112 -6.38 -4.81 -14.58
C LEU A 112 -5.07 -5.29 -13.93
N PRO A 113 -4.90 -6.60 -13.74
CA PRO A 113 -3.72 -7.18 -13.11
C PRO A 113 -2.60 -7.28 -14.14
N TRP A 114 -2.06 -6.14 -14.55
CA TRP A 114 -0.98 -6.03 -15.55
C TRP A 114 0.29 -6.78 -15.14
N GLU A 115 0.47 -7.03 -13.85
CA GLU A 115 1.51 -7.87 -13.26
C GLU A 115 1.42 -9.32 -13.75
N LEU A 116 0.23 -9.79 -14.13
CA LEU A 116 0.05 -11.11 -14.72
C LEU A 116 0.50 -11.20 -16.17
N LEU A 117 0.92 -10.11 -16.82
CA LEU A 117 1.42 -10.18 -18.20
C LEU A 117 2.45 -11.31 -18.34
N TYR A 118 2.09 -12.29 -19.17
CA TYR A 118 2.84 -13.52 -19.33
C TYR A 118 3.32 -13.61 -20.76
N SER A 119 4.63 -13.67 -20.94
CA SER A 119 5.26 -13.59 -22.24
C SER A 119 5.14 -14.90 -23.03
N PRO A 120 5.36 -14.85 -24.35
CA PRO A 120 5.45 -16.06 -25.18
C PRO A 120 6.56 -17.03 -24.75
N GLU A 121 7.58 -16.57 -24.01
CA GLU A 121 8.67 -17.40 -23.49
C GLU A 121 8.31 -18.15 -22.20
N ASN A 122 7.03 -18.27 -21.89
CA ASN A 122 6.50 -18.97 -20.72
C ASN A 122 7.00 -18.43 -19.38
N THR A 123 6.97 -17.11 -19.22
CA THR A 123 7.28 -16.46 -17.94
C THR A 123 6.52 -15.15 -17.75
N PHE A 124 6.28 -14.77 -16.50
CA PHE A 124 5.74 -13.44 -16.18
C PHE A 124 6.79 -12.36 -16.49
N LEU A 125 6.35 -11.21 -17.00
CA LEU A 125 7.27 -10.11 -17.33
C LEU A 125 8.06 -9.62 -16.10
N CYS A 126 7.44 -9.63 -14.92
CA CYS A 126 8.09 -9.27 -13.65
C CYS A 126 9.14 -10.30 -13.20
N HIS A 127 9.17 -11.50 -13.77
CA HIS A 127 10.17 -12.53 -13.46
C HIS A 127 11.27 -12.62 -14.53
N GLN A 128 11.22 -11.79 -15.57
CA GLN A 128 12.24 -11.77 -16.62
C GLN A 128 13.55 -11.13 -16.13
N ALA A 129 14.62 -11.36 -16.90
CA ALA A 129 15.90 -10.66 -16.78
C ALA A 129 16.15 -9.86 -18.08
N PRO A 130 16.21 -8.51 -18.04
CA PRO A 130 15.96 -7.65 -16.88
C PRO A 130 14.49 -7.71 -16.42
N THR A 131 14.27 -7.48 -15.12
CA THR A 131 12.92 -7.44 -14.53
C THR A 131 12.13 -6.27 -15.10
N ILE A 132 10.94 -6.54 -15.64
CA ILE A 132 10.05 -5.50 -16.13
C ILE A 132 9.11 -5.10 -15.00
N SER A 133 9.30 -3.89 -14.48
CA SER A 133 8.40 -3.25 -13.53
C SER A 133 7.16 -2.71 -14.23
N ILE A 134 6.00 -2.83 -13.59
CA ILE A 134 4.73 -2.27 -14.07
C ILE A 134 4.47 -0.94 -13.37
N GLY A 135 4.41 0.13 -14.15
CA GLY A 135 3.99 1.44 -13.67
C GLY A 135 2.58 1.79 -14.13
N ARG A 136 1.83 2.53 -13.31
CA ARG A 136 0.51 3.07 -13.66
C ARG A 136 0.57 4.59 -13.65
N ARG A 137 0.14 5.22 -14.73
CA ARG A 137 0.06 6.67 -14.85
C ARG A 137 -1.37 7.06 -15.22
N LEU A 138 -1.95 7.97 -14.43
CA LEU A 138 -3.14 8.69 -14.86
C LEU A 138 -2.79 9.46 -16.12
N GLY A 139 -3.47 9.18 -17.22
CA GLY A 139 -3.25 9.84 -18.50
C GLY A 139 -3.60 11.33 -18.39
N MET A 140 -2.72 12.16 -17.86
CA MET A 140 -2.84 13.61 -17.92
C MET A 140 -2.50 14.04 -19.34
N ALA A 141 -3.29 14.95 -19.90
CA ALA A 141 -3.07 15.47 -21.25
C ALA A 141 -1.73 16.21 -21.28
N ASP A 142 -0.70 15.61 -21.91
CA ASP A 142 0.55 16.19 -22.42
C ASP A 142 1.23 17.34 -21.65
N THR A 143 0.88 17.58 -20.39
CA THR A 143 1.70 18.35 -19.49
C THR A 143 2.90 17.47 -19.24
N LEU A 144 4.02 17.91 -19.81
CA LEU A 144 5.36 17.45 -19.49
C LEU A 144 5.54 17.60 -17.97
N ILE A 145 5.01 16.64 -17.20
CA ILE A 145 5.45 16.42 -15.83
C ILE A 145 6.87 15.93 -16.04
N GLN A 146 7.82 16.87 -16.01
CA GLN A 146 9.21 16.52 -15.98
C GLN A 146 9.39 15.51 -14.85
N PRO A 147 10.08 14.38 -15.09
CA PRO A 147 10.36 13.43 -14.04
C PRO A 147 10.88 14.20 -12.84
N PHE A 148 10.25 14.00 -11.67
CA PHE A 148 10.74 14.62 -10.46
C PHE A 148 12.13 14.05 -10.19
N VAL A 149 13.16 14.84 -10.46
CA VAL A 149 14.53 14.48 -10.11
C VAL A 149 14.70 14.82 -8.65
N ALA A 150 14.56 13.81 -7.80
CA ALA A 150 14.81 13.95 -6.38
C ALA A 150 16.26 14.39 -6.17
N LYS A 151 16.47 15.54 -5.51
CA LYS A 151 17.80 15.96 -5.10
C LYS A 151 18.19 15.18 -3.84
N PRO A 152 19.40 14.63 -3.75
CA PRO A 152 19.88 13.98 -2.52
C PRO A 152 19.73 14.92 -1.33
N LYS A 153 19.24 14.38 -0.20
CA LYS A 153 19.10 15.09 1.07
C LYS A 153 19.83 14.31 2.16
N GLN A 154 20.36 15.04 3.14
CA GLN A 154 21.00 14.47 4.33
C GLN A 154 19.99 13.75 5.24
N GLY A 155 18.73 14.20 5.22
CA GLY A 155 17.63 13.50 5.86
C GLY A 155 16.32 13.67 5.09
N LEU A 156 15.44 12.68 5.19
CA LEU A 156 14.13 12.61 4.56
C LEU A 156 13.01 12.66 5.58
N ARG A 157 12.00 13.48 5.33
CA ARG A 157 10.80 13.58 6.17
C ARG A 157 9.70 12.69 5.64
N VAL A 158 9.29 11.70 6.41
CA VAL A 158 8.27 10.72 6.02
C VAL A 158 7.01 10.96 6.83
N LEU A 159 5.91 11.27 6.15
CA LEU A 159 4.58 11.37 6.77
C LEU A 159 3.86 10.04 6.67
N PHE A 160 3.62 9.40 7.82
CA PHE A 160 2.78 8.23 7.97
C PHE A 160 1.32 8.65 8.14
N VAL A 161 0.47 8.14 7.25
CA VAL A 161 -0.98 8.29 7.30
C VAL A 161 -1.57 6.91 7.49
N VAL A 162 -2.03 6.62 8.71
CA VAL A 162 -2.64 5.34 9.05
C VAL A 162 -4.15 5.54 9.20
N SER A 163 -4.94 5.16 8.19
CA SER A 163 -6.40 5.35 8.17
C SER A 163 -7.13 4.01 8.06
N ARG A 164 -7.71 3.54 9.18
CA ARG A 164 -8.48 2.28 9.22
C ARG A 164 -9.90 2.55 9.71
N PRO A 165 -10.92 2.43 8.85
CA PRO A 165 -12.30 2.63 9.28
C PRO A 165 -12.74 1.44 10.16
N THR A 166 -13.63 1.69 11.11
CA THR A 166 -14.05 0.73 12.15
C THR A 166 -14.81 -0.49 11.63
N ASP A 167 -15.23 -0.45 10.36
CA ASP A 167 -15.98 -1.50 9.66
C ASP A 167 -15.11 -2.39 8.76
N ALA A 168 -13.79 -2.16 8.71
CA ALA A 168 -12.84 -3.03 8.01
C ALA A 168 -12.34 -4.14 8.96
N GLY A 169 -12.16 -5.36 8.41
CA GLY A 169 -11.61 -6.51 9.15
C GLY A 169 -10.23 -6.24 9.76
N PHE A 170 -9.92 -6.91 10.86
CA PHE A 170 -8.65 -6.75 11.58
C PHE A 170 -7.51 -7.46 10.84
N ILE A 171 -6.66 -6.70 10.15
CA ILE A 171 -5.32 -7.11 9.72
C ILE A 171 -4.33 -6.51 10.71
N ASP A 172 -3.37 -7.28 11.22
CA ASP A 172 -2.36 -6.81 12.19
C ASP A 172 -1.71 -5.51 11.68
N PRO A 173 -1.96 -4.35 12.33
CA PRO A 173 -1.40 -3.07 11.89
C PRO A 173 0.12 -2.98 12.00
N ARG A 174 0.74 -3.93 12.69
CA ARG A 174 2.15 -3.90 13.06
C ARG A 174 3.04 -4.52 12.00
N ALA A 175 2.56 -5.37 11.10
CA ALA A 175 3.42 -6.04 10.12
C ALA A 175 4.14 -5.03 9.20
N ASP A 176 3.43 -4.06 8.66
CA ASP A 176 3.97 -3.10 7.67
C ASP A 176 4.80 -2.00 8.33
N ALA A 177 4.32 -1.41 9.43
CA ALA A 177 5.06 -0.38 10.15
C ALA A 177 6.32 -0.94 10.85
N LYS A 178 6.27 -2.15 11.42
CA LYS A 178 7.43 -2.84 12.03
C LYS A 178 8.47 -3.22 10.98
N ALA A 179 8.05 -3.67 9.79
CA ALA A 179 8.97 -3.94 8.68
C ALA A 179 9.68 -2.66 8.19
N VAL A 180 8.93 -1.55 8.06
CA VAL A 180 9.52 -0.27 7.63
C VAL A 180 10.46 0.31 8.69
N LEU A 181 10.10 0.24 9.98
CA LEU A 181 10.97 0.70 11.07
C LEU A 181 12.19 -0.21 11.27
N LYS A 182 12.04 -1.53 11.12
CA LYS A 182 13.16 -2.49 11.14
C LYS A 182 14.13 -2.31 9.97
N ALA A 183 13.63 -1.89 8.81
CA ALA A 183 14.47 -1.52 7.67
C ALA A 183 15.20 -0.18 7.86
N LEU A 184 14.80 0.62 8.84
CA LEU A 184 15.43 1.88 9.23
C LEU A 184 16.45 1.66 10.38
N ASP A 185 17.27 0.60 10.29
CA ASP A 185 18.24 0.22 11.33
C ASP A 185 19.33 1.28 11.60
N GLU A 186 20.22 0.97 12.55
CA GLU A 186 21.42 1.74 12.96
C GLU A 186 22.18 2.45 11.82
N GLU A 187 22.29 1.88 10.61
CA GLU A 187 22.95 2.50 9.44
C GLU A 187 22.21 3.73 8.88
N THR A 188 20.92 3.87 9.20
CA THR A 188 20.03 4.95 8.72
C THR A 188 19.62 5.93 9.82
N TRP A 189 20.08 5.71 11.06
CA TRP A 189 19.78 6.55 12.21
C TRP A 189 20.11 8.03 11.92
N GLY A 190 19.15 8.92 12.19
CA GLY A 190 19.26 10.37 11.94
C GLY A 190 19.07 10.82 10.49
N ARG A 191 18.89 9.90 9.51
CA ARG A 191 18.60 10.23 8.10
C ARG A 191 17.11 10.29 7.79
N PHE A 192 16.24 9.92 8.72
CA PHE A 192 14.80 9.97 8.53
C PHE A 192 14.12 10.64 9.72
N GLU A 193 13.17 11.52 9.42
CA GLU A 193 12.28 12.11 10.41
C GLU A 193 10.86 11.63 10.13
N LEU A 194 10.28 10.91 11.10
CA LEU A 194 8.96 10.31 10.97
C LEU A 194 7.90 11.20 11.61
N GLU A 195 6.84 11.47 10.86
CA GLU A 195 5.67 12.19 11.34
C GLU A 195 4.43 11.31 11.18
N PHE A 196 3.62 11.17 12.22
CA PHE A 196 2.32 10.51 12.13
C PHE A 196 1.20 11.53 12.00
N LEU A 197 0.39 11.43 10.95
CA LEU A 197 -0.76 12.30 10.77
C LEU A 197 -1.83 11.98 11.81
N ARG A 198 -2.22 13.00 12.60
CA ARG A 198 -3.24 12.87 13.66
C ARG A 198 -4.22 14.06 13.69
N PRO A 199 -5.55 13.80 13.59
CA PRO A 199 -6.17 12.56 13.13
C PRO A 199 -5.90 12.30 11.62
N PRO A 200 -5.87 11.04 11.17
CA PRO A 200 -5.50 10.62 9.82
C PRO A 200 -6.64 10.84 8.80
N THR A 201 -7.17 12.05 8.72
CA THR A 201 -8.28 12.40 7.81
C THR A 201 -7.77 13.05 6.53
N LEU A 202 -8.55 12.95 5.44
CA LEU A 202 -8.25 13.65 4.18
C LEU A 202 -8.06 15.14 4.40
N GLU A 203 -8.90 15.77 5.23
CA GLU A 203 -8.79 17.19 5.54
C GLU A 203 -7.44 17.54 6.21
N ASN A 204 -7.01 16.74 7.18
CA ASN A 204 -5.73 16.98 7.87
C ASN A 204 -4.54 16.67 6.98
N LEU A 205 -4.63 15.65 6.13
CA LEU A 205 -3.60 15.35 5.14
C LEU A 205 -3.43 16.56 4.21
N THR A 206 -4.52 17.07 3.66
CA THR A 206 -4.50 18.26 2.80
C THR A 206 -3.93 19.48 3.55
N LYS A 207 -4.36 19.72 4.80
CA LYS A 207 -3.79 20.79 5.63
C LYS A 207 -2.28 20.61 5.86
N ARG A 208 -1.81 19.38 6.06
CA ARG A 208 -0.39 19.07 6.32
C ARG A 208 0.48 19.25 5.08
N LEU A 209 0.04 18.74 3.93
CA LEU A 209 0.76 18.84 2.66
C LEU A 209 0.83 20.28 2.15
N GLU A 210 -0.27 21.02 2.27
CA GLU A 210 -0.31 22.44 1.89
C GLU A 210 0.27 23.37 2.97
N ARG A 211 0.73 22.83 4.11
CA ARG A 211 1.24 23.60 5.26
C ARG A 211 0.28 24.71 5.69
N ARG A 212 -1.00 24.39 5.84
CA ARG A 212 -2.06 25.30 6.32
C ARG A 212 -2.35 25.10 7.80
N ALA A 213 -3.08 26.04 8.40
CA ALA A 213 -3.50 26.01 9.81
C ALA A 213 -2.32 25.76 10.76
N LYS A 214 -2.39 24.72 11.62
CA LYS A 214 -1.35 24.37 12.59
C LYS A 214 0.00 23.99 11.94
N TYR A 215 0.02 23.66 10.66
CA TYR A 215 1.20 23.22 9.93
C TYR A 215 1.97 24.33 9.20
N ARG A 216 1.58 25.61 9.34
CA ARG A 216 2.22 26.73 8.61
C ARG A 216 3.72 26.86 8.83
N LYS A 217 4.21 26.49 10.01
CA LYS A 217 5.64 26.51 10.36
C LYS A 217 6.33 25.17 10.19
N TRP A 218 5.60 24.13 9.77
CA TRP A 218 6.16 22.79 9.65
C TRP A 218 6.97 22.66 8.35
N PRO A 219 8.07 21.90 8.37
CA PRO A 219 8.86 21.65 7.18
C PRO A 219 8.07 20.84 6.14
N PRO A 220 8.45 20.93 4.85
CA PRO A 220 7.85 20.10 3.80
C PRO A 220 8.12 18.62 4.07
N ILE A 221 7.19 17.77 3.63
CA ILE A 221 7.34 16.31 3.64
C ILE A 221 8.00 15.87 2.33
N ASP A 222 8.84 14.84 2.42
CA ASP A 222 9.52 14.25 1.27
C ASP A 222 8.79 13.01 0.75
N ILE A 223 8.29 12.18 1.66
CA ILE A 223 7.63 10.91 1.35
C ILE A 223 6.35 10.81 2.15
N ILE A 224 5.27 10.35 1.51
CA ILE A 224 4.04 9.98 2.20
C ILE A 224 3.95 8.46 2.18
N HIS A 225 3.86 7.85 3.36
CA HIS A 225 3.50 6.46 3.51
C HIS A 225 2.04 6.40 3.96
N PHE A 226 1.17 5.86 3.10
CA PHE A 226 -0.25 5.69 3.40
C PHE A 226 -0.54 4.21 3.66
N ASP A 227 -0.91 3.91 4.90
CA ASP A 227 -1.45 2.62 5.33
C ASP A 227 -2.93 2.81 5.62
N GLY A 228 -3.79 2.28 4.74
CA GLY A 228 -5.22 2.33 4.99
C GLY A 228 -5.98 1.22 4.28
N HIS A 229 -7.00 0.70 4.96
CA HIS A 229 -7.92 -0.26 4.38
C HIS A 229 -9.04 0.50 3.66
N GLY A 230 -9.11 0.33 2.35
CA GLY A 230 -10.05 1.04 1.51
C GLY A 230 -11.42 0.36 1.48
N VAL A 231 -12.41 0.95 2.12
CA VAL A 231 -13.76 1.02 1.53
C VAL A 231 -13.95 2.44 1.03
N PHE A 232 -14.05 2.62 -0.29
CA PHE A 232 -14.47 3.89 -0.84
C PHE A 232 -15.95 4.07 -0.53
N GLN A 233 -16.30 5.16 0.16
CA GLN A 233 -17.70 5.54 0.31
C GLN A 233 -18.31 5.65 -1.10
N THR A 234 -19.35 4.87 -1.38
CA THR A 234 -19.96 4.88 -2.71
C THR A 234 -20.53 6.27 -2.94
N LEU A 235 -20.04 6.99 -3.96
CA LEU A 235 -20.50 8.34 -4.35
C LEU A 235 -21.94 8.36 -4.92
N ASN A 236 -22.79 7.41 -4.51
CA ASN A 236 -24.20 7.29 -4.91
C ASN A 236 -25.16 7.45 -3.72
N GLN A 237 -24.70 7.97 -2.59
CA GLN A 237 -25.60 8.68 -1.68
C GLN A 237 -25.18 10.14 -1.72
N GLU A 238 -26.11 10.95 -2.21
CA GLU A 238 -26.02 12.39 -2.19
C GLU A 238 -25.47 12.88 -0.85
N ALA A 239 -24.80 14.01 -0.90
CA ALA A 239 -24.50 14.84 0.26
C ALA A 239 -25.80 15.36 0.92
N SER A 240 -26.67 14.46 1.38
CA SER A 240 -27.85 14.73 2.17
C SER A 240 -27.63 14.15 3.57
N HIS A 241 -27.14 15.04 4.44
CA HIS A 241 -27.14 14.88 5.90
C HIS A 241 -26.43 13.65 6.47
N ALA A 242 -25.09 13.67 6.46
CA ALA A 242 -24.39 13.23 7.66
C ALA A 242 -24.74 14.22 8.79
N LYS A 243 -25.88 14.00 9.47
CA LYS A 243 -26.05 14.55 10.81
C LYS A 243 -24.84 14.05 11.61
N PRO A 244 -24.09 14.94 12.29
CA PRO A 244 -23.08 14.48 13.22
C PRO A 244 -23.79 13.52 14.18
N ILE A 245 -23.21 12.36 14.44
CA ILE A 245 -23.61 11.52 15.57
C ILE A 245 -23.26 12.35 16.81
N ALA A 246 -24.15 13.27 17.16
CA ALA A 246 -24.14 13.98 18.41
C ALA A 246 -24.40 12.93 19.48
N GLY A 247 -23.35 12.54 20.22
CA GLY A 247 -23.50 11.63 21.34
C GLY A 247 -22.32 10.71 21.64
N VAL A 248 -21.24 10.69 20.85
CA VAL A 248 -20.01 10.06 21.35
C VAL A 248 -19.40 11.01 22.37
N LYS A 249 -19.66 10.74 23.66
CA LYS A 249 -19.12 11.48 24.80
C LYS A 249 -17.59 11.59 24.63
N SER A 250 -17.02 12.75 24.94
CA SER A 250 -15.57 12.99 24.98
C SER A 250 -14.81 11.85 25.65
N ASP A 251 -15.42 11.30 26.69
CA ASP A 251 -14.88 10.26 27.55
C ASP A 251 -14.70 8.92 26.82
N ILE A 252 -15.50 8.61 25.79
CA ILE A 252 -15.37 7.40 24.97
C ILE A 252 -14.21 7.52 23.98
N ILE A 253 -14.01 8.71 23.41
CA ILE A 253 -12.87 8.99 22.52
C ILE A 253 -11.58 9.01 23.33
N GLU A 254 -11.61 9.62 24.52
CA GLU A 254 -10.47 9.69 25.43
C GLU A 254 -10.09 8.31 25.96
N ALA A 255 -11.06 7.47 26.35
CA ALA A 255 -10.82 6.08 26.73
C ALA A 255 -10.24 5.24 25.57
N GLY A 256 -10.74 5.44 24.35
CA GLY A 256 -10.21 4.77 23.15
C GLY A 256 -8.77 5.17 22.84
N VAL A 257 -8.43 6.46 23.00
CA VAL A 257 -7.06 6.97 22.82
C VAL A 257 -6.13 6.48 23.93
N LYS A 258 -6.59 6.46 25.19
CA LYS A 258 -5.81 5.92 26.31
C LYS A 258 -5.56 4.42 26.14
N ARG A 259 -6.56 3.63 25.77
CA ARG A 259 -6.39 2.19 25.49
C ARG A 259 -5.38 1.95 24.36
N GLN A 260 -5.42 2.76 23.30
CA GLN A 260 -4.42 2.70 22.23
C GLN A 260 -3.02 3.09 22.70
N MET A 261 -2.90 4.12 23.55
CA MET A 261 -1.63 4.54 24.13
C MET A 261 -1.02 3.46 25.02
N GLY A 262 -1.85 2.80 25.84
CA GLY A 262 -1.41 1.67 26.66
C GLY A 262 -0.87 0.53 25.81
N ALA A 263 -1.54 0.19 24.71
CA ALA A 263 -1.09 -0.87 23.81
C ALA A 263 0.25 -0.52 23.12
N LEU A 264 0.42 0.75 22.73
CA LEU A 264 1.67 1.23 22.13
C LEU A 264 2.84 1.26 23.13
N GLN A 265 2.58 1.52 24.41
CA GLN A 265 3.60 1.46 25.46
C GLN A 265 4.02 0.02 25.77
N THR A 266 3.10 -0.95 25.75
CA THR A 266 3.43 -2.39 25.81
C THR A 266 4.30 -2.79 24.61
N ASP A 267 3.86 -2.42 23.40
CA ASP A 267 4.58 -2.76 22.17
C ASP A 267 5.99 -2.13 22.13
N LEU A 268 6.16 -0.92 22.68
CA LEU A 268 7.46 -0.26 22.82
C LEU A 268 8.36 -1.00 23.81
N ALA A 269 7.81 -1.45 24.94
CA ALA A 269 8.55 -2.15 25.97
C ALA A 269 9.08 -3.51 25.48
N ASP A 270 8.28 -4.26 24.73
CA ASP A 270 8.70 -5.52 24.12
C ASP A 270 9.88 -5.31 23.15
N VAL A 271 9.82 -4.26 22.33
CA VAL A 271 10.87 -3.93 21.35
C VAL A 271 12.16 -3.52 22.04
N LEU A 272 12.08 -2.68 23.07
CA LEU A 272 13.25 -2.27 23.85
C LEU A 272 13.88 -3.46 24.59
N THR A 273 13.06 -4.43 25.03
CA THR A 273 13.54 -5.70 25.61
C THR A 273 14.32 -6.52 24.59
N ASP A 274 13.80 -6.69 23.37
CA ASP A 274 14.47 -7.40 22.28
C ASP A 274 15.78 -6.71 21.84
N MET A 275 15.88 -5.39 22.03
CA MET A 275 17.06 -4.58 21.74
C MET A 275 18.10 -4.57 22.88
N GLY A 276 17.75 -5.09 24.06
CA GLY A 276 18.62 -5.07 25.25
C GLY A 276 18.62 -3.74 26.01
N ASP A 277 17.77 -2.79 25.64
CA ASP A 277 17.59 -1.49 26.31
C ASP A 277 16.59 -1.63 27.47
N TYR A 278 16.96 -2.44 28.46
CA TYR A 278 16.06 -2.89 29.52
C TYR A 278 15.52 -1.76 30.42
N ASP A 279 16.30 -0.71 30.70
CA ASP A 279 15.85 0.42 31.53
C ASP A 279 14.70 1.20 30.87
N GLU A 280 14.75 1.33 29.54
CA GLU A 280 13.74 2.02 28.75
C GLU A 280 12.52 1.11 28.52
N ALA A 281 12.76 -0.19 28.35
CA ALA A 281 11.72 -1.21 28.31
C ALA A 281 10.88 -1.22 29.60
N GLU A 282 11.53 -1.20 30.77
CA GLU A 282 10.84 -1.15 32.06
C GLU A 282 9.99 0.12 32.19
N THR A 283 10.52 1.27 31.77
CA THR A 283 9.79 2.55 31.78
C THR A 283 8.54 2.50 30.89
N ALA A 284 8.64 1.89 29.71
CA ALA A 284 7.52 1.73 28.79
C ALA A 284 6.47 0.73 29.33
N TYR A 285 6.87 -0.39 29.94
CA TYR A 285 5.94 -1.32 30.60
C TYR A 285 5.19 -0.65 31.75
N GLN A 286 5.89 0.14 32.58
CA GLN A 286 5.26 0.86 33.69
C GLN A 286 4.26 1.91 33.20
N ALA A 287 4.56 2.59 32.09
CA ALA A 287 3.63 3.52 31.45
C ALA A 287 2.39 2.78 30.91
N ALA A 288 2.56 1.62 30.28
CA ALA A 288 1.48 0.78 29.81
C ALA A 288 0.58 0.27 30.95
N LEU A 289 1.20 -0.20 32.05
CA LEU A 289 0.51 -0.70 33.23
C LEU A 289 -0.30 0.39 33.94
N THR A 290 0.26 1.60 34.04
CA THR A 290 -0.43 2.76 34.60
C THR A 290 -1.69 3.07 33.80
N ILE A 291 -1.59 3.08 32.47
CA ILE A 291 -2.72 3.35 31.57
C ILE A 291 -3.78 2.24 31.66
N ALA A 292 -3.38 0.96 31.69
CA ALA A 292 -4.29 -0.16 31.81
C ALA A 292 -5.03 -0.17 33.16
N THR A 293 -4.36 0.24 34.24
CA THR A 293 -4.93 0.37 35.59
C THR A 293 -5.93 1.53 35.66
N GLU A 294 -5.61 2.68 35.06
CA GLU A 294 -6.53 3.83 34.97
C GLU A 294 -7.80 3.52 34.15
N GLN A 295 -7.76 2.54 33.25
CA GLN A 295 -8.87 2.16 32.37
C GLN A 295 -9.69 0.97 32.88
N ASP A 296 -9.30 0.36 34.02
CA ASP A 296 -9.87 -0.90 34.52
C ASP A 296 -9.89 -2.02 33.44
N ASP A 297 -8.87 -2.03 32.56
CA ASP A 297 -8.79 -2.94 31.43
C ASP A 297 -8.17 -4.28 31.86
N GLY A 298 -8.98 -5.12 32.52
CA GLY A 298 -8.55 -6.40 33.10
C GLY A 298 -7.90 -7.37 32.10
N ARG A 299 -8.19 -7.25 30.80
CA ARG A 299 -7.56 -8.07 29.75
C ARG A 299 -6.13 -7.60 29.49
N GLN A 300 -5.93 -6.30 29.36
CA GLN A 300 -4.60 -5.71 29.13
C GLN A 300 -3.71 -5.83 30.37
N LEU A 301 -4.29 -5.74 31.58
CA LEU A 301 -3.60 -6.01 32.83
C LEU A 301 -3.09 -7.46 32.91
N GLY A 302 -3.89 -8.44 32.48
CA GLY A 302 -3.47 -9.85 32.46
C GLY A 302 -2.26 -10.10 31.54
N THR A 303 -2.27 -9.48 30.35
CA THR A 303 -1.16 -9.56 29.38
C THR A 303 0.10 -8.88 29.90
N LEU A 304 -0.02 -7.66 30.44
CA LEU A 304 1.11 -6.90 30.99
C LEU A 304 1.76 -7.55 32.20
N VAL A 305 0.97 -8.21 33.06
CA VAL A 305 1.50 -8.95 34.22
C VAL A 305 2.24 -10.22 33.78
N GLN A 306 1.77 -10.88 32.70
CA GLN A 306 2.44 -12.05 32.13
C GLN A 306 3.75 -11.66 31.40
N GLU A 307 3.73 -10.60 30.61
CA GLU A 307 4.89 -10.11 29.84
C GLU A 307 5.92 -9.43 30.74
N GLY A 308 5.49 -8.57 31.68
CA GLY A 308 6.37 -7.97 32.68
C GLY A 308 6.96 -9.00 33.66
N GLY A 309 6.24 -10.09 33.94
CA GLY A 309 6.75 -11.24 34.68
C GLY A 309 7.86 -11.99 33.93
N ASN A 310 7.67 -12.22 32.62
CA ASN A 310 8.70 -12.81 31.75
C ASN A 310 9.94 -11.92 31.61
N PHE A 311 9.75 -10.59 31.49
CA PHE A 311 10.81 -9.60 31.46
C PHE A 311 11.72 -9.67 32.69
N HIS A 312 11.14 -9.71 33.91
CA HIS A 312 11.90 -9.79 35.16
C HIS A 312 12.61 -11.14 35.40
N THR A 313 12.17 -12.22 34.74
CA THR A 313 12.88 -13.52 34.76
C THR A 313 13.98 -13.63 33.71
N THR A 314 14.06 -12.69 32.76
CA THR A 314 15.04 -12.70 31.66
C THR A 314 16.22 -11.73 31.90
N LEU A 315 16.09 -10.82 32.87
CA LEU A 315 17.16 -10.02 33.49
C LEU A 315 18.00 -10.85 34.48
#